data_AF-A0A943MU25-F1
#
_entry.id   AF-A0A943MU25-F1
#
_cell.length_a   1.000
_cell.length_b   1.000
_cell.length_c   1.000
_cell.angle_alpha   90.00
_cell.angle_beta   90.00
_cell.angle_gamma   90.00
#
_symmetry.space_group_name_H-M   'P 1'
#
loop_
_entity.id
_entity.type
_entity.pdbx_description
1 polymer ?
#
loop_
_entity_poly.entity_id
_entity_poly.type
_entity_poly.pdbx_seq_one_letter_code
_entity_poly.pdbx_strand_id
1 'polypeptide(L)'
;MAMIRLHIDPIGIEEKADEREWGRISRRVLKKDSIKEVTVAQLAQKLRTGHTVCPAILDGSKAADWQEQQVFMVDIDNADQGHPQLSQEQALRICDNYELSPVISYQTFSHSDKCPKFRLVFITDDAINDPDIRCAIVERLVSIFPQSDRACTNANRLFLGTNKEVVLHSKNARISVENILAIPCREQPKSENTKKNIISLELRRNPELEAQIEKFDFLSYLIERNGPYSESGNTVSFQNCEVCGHKNDLRYYRDTNTFYCFSSSGEVGGSIIDYLMATEGLTVGEAIDKFSNELCQPEWHEPELLEEYQLPPFPVKRLPVELRDYVMAVSENTATAVDMPAIAALALVAAAVQGKFVIEGKPDYYEQLNLYFLIIAKSGERKSSIIKTMTRAIYKYEMEENKRRQPMIAEQEAQLNKWRAQIEKYERKGLRDEADTARRQCYELEQRRI
;
A
#
# COMPACT_ATOMS: atom_id res chain seq x y z
N MET A 1 -7.43 23.23 -17.87
CA MET A 1 -7.11 22.96 -16.44
C MET A 1 -7.94 21.76 -16.05
N ALA A 2 -7.35 20.78 -15.37
CA ALA A 2 -8.08 19.59 -14.94
C ALA A 2 -9.19 19.99 -13.96
N MET A 3 -10.42 19.60 -14.28
CA MET A 3 -11.59 19.83 -13.45
C MET A 3 -11.73 18.69 -12.45
N ILE A 4 -12.35 18.97 -11.31
CA ILE A 4 -12.70 18.00 -10.27
C ILE A 4 -14.18 18.11 -9.95
N ARG A 5 -14.80 16.97 -9.58
CA ARG A 5 -16.21 16.88 -9.24
C ARG A 5 -16.39 16.56 -7.76
N LEU A 6 -17.24 17.32 -7.10
CA LEU A 6 -17.61 17.13 -5.70
C LEU A 6 -18.92 17.86 -5.39
N HIS A 7 -19.56 17.56 -4.25
CA HIS A 7 -20.68 18.36 -3.77
C HIS A 7 -20.16 19.65 -3.13
N ILE A 8 -20.71 20.79 -3.55
CA ILE A 8 -20.44 22.11 -2.96
C ILE A 8 -21.77 22.74 -2.56
N ASP A 9 -21.89 23.11 -1.30
CA ASP A 9 -23.05 23.81 -0.77
C ASP A 9 -23.24 25.13 -1.56
N PRO A 10 -24.42 25.42 -2.12
CA PRO A 10 -24.69 26.70 -2.79
C PRO A 10 -24.58 27.92 -1.86
N ILE A 11 -24.64 27.73 -0.53
CA ILE A 11 -24.61 28.82 0.45
C ILE A 11 -23.38 28.67 1.36
N GLY A 12 -22.57 29.72 1.41
CA GLY A 12 -21.47 29.84 2.36
C GLY A 12 -21.93 30.33 3.73
N ILE A 13 -21.24 29.92 4.79
CA ILE A 13 -21.47 30.40 6.16
C ILE A 13 -20.25 31.20 6.65
N GLU A 14 -20.49 32.21 7.47
CA GLU A 14 -19.41 33.08 7.98
C GLU A 14 -18.86 32.59 9.33
N GLU A 15 -19.62 31.78 10.05
CA GLU A 15 -19.26 31.25 11.36
C GLU A 15 -19.54 29.74 11.46
N LYS A 16 -19.08 29.11 12.55
CA LYS A 16 -19.29 27.68 12.76
C LYS A 16 -20.77 27.40 12.99
N ALA A 17 -21.36 26.58 12.12
CA ALA A 17 -22.76 26.18 12.19
C ALA A 17 -23.13 25.53 13.54
N ASP A 18 -24.28 25.91 14.08
CA ASP A 18 -24.91 25.23 15.20
C ASP A 18 -25.58 23.90 14.75
N GLU A 19 -26.08 23.09 15.68
CA GLU A 19 -26.70 21.79 15.35
C GLU A 19 -27.89 21.91 14.37
N ARG A 20 -28.67 23.00 14.48
CA ARG A 20 -29.86 23.23 13.67
C ARG A 20 -29.48 23.65 12.25
N GLU A 21 -28.49 24.50 12.13
CA GLU A 21 -27.92 24.96 10.86
C GLU A 21 -27.15 23.83 10.17
N TRP A 22 -26.41 23.01 10.92
CA TRP A 22 -25.75 21.80 10.40
C TRP A 22 -26.75 20.85 9.71
N GLY A 23 -27.90 20.61 10.35
CA GLY A 23 -28.97 19.79 9.75
C GLY A 23 -29.60 20.39 8.48
N ARG A 24 -29.50 21.72 8.27
CA ARG A 24 -29.91 22.38 7.02
C ARG A 24 -28.82 22.28 5.95
N ILE A 25 -27.56 22.52 6.32
CA ILE A 25 -26.39 22.39 5.44
C ILE A 25 -26.31 20.98 4.88
N SER A 26 -26.36 19.96 5.74
CA SER A 26 -26.25 18.54 5.34
C SER A 26 -27.30 18.15 4.29
N ARG A 27 -28.56 18.56 4.47
CA ARG A 27 -29.65 18.33 3.49
C ARG A 27 -29.51 19.12 2.19
N ARG A 28 -28.75 20.21 2.19
CA ARG A 28 -28.57 21.09 1.03
C ARG A 28 -27.36 20.66 0.21
N VAL A 29 -26.25 20.34 0.85
CA VAL A 29 -25.01 19.94 0.18
C VAL A 29 -25.11 18.55 -0.44
N LEU A 30 -25.83 17.59 0.17
CA LEU A 30 -25.97 16.21 -0.35
C LEU A 30 -27.06 16.06 -1.42
N LYS A 31 -27.40 17.14 -2.14
CA LYS A 31 -28.35 17.09 -3.27
C LYS A 31 -27.59 16.91 -4.57
N LYS A 32 -28.18 16.20 -5.53
CA LYS A 32 -27.60 16.01 -6.87
C LYS A 32 -27.25 17.33 -7.56
N ASP A 33 -28.07 18.37 -7.39
CA ASP A 33 -27.85 19.72 -7.96
C ASP A 33 -26.64 20.46 -7.36
N SER A 34 -26.16 20.01 -6.19
CA SER A 34 -25.00 20.55 -5.50
C SER A 34 -23.68 19.93 -5.99
N ILE A 35 -23.74 18.90 -6.84
CA ILE A 35 -22.56 18.39 -7.55
C ILE A 35 -22.09 19.46 -8.52
N LYS A 36 -20.84 19.89 -8.38
CA LYS A 36 -20.21 20.88 -9.25
C LYS A 36 -18.90 20.37 -9.79
N GLU A 37 -18.65 20.70 -11.05
CA GLU A 37 -17.36 20.52 -11.70
C GLU A 37 -16.61 21.85 -11.62
N VAL A 38 -15.47 21.84 -10.92
CA VAL A 38 -14.71 23.06 -10.62
C VAL A 38 -13.21 22.84 -10.80
N THR A 39 -12.46 23.91 -10.99
CA THR A 39 -10.99 23.90 -10.87
C THR A 39 -10.58 23.94 -9.39
N VAL A 40 -9.35 23.53 -9.10
CA VAL A 40 -8.77 23.62 -7.74
C VAL A 40 -8.81 25.06 -7.20
N ALA A 41 -8.56 26.06 -8.05
CA ALA A 41 -8.62 27.46 -7.66
C ALA A 41 -10.05 27.92 -7.30
N GLN A 42 -11.06 27.45 -8.04
CA GLN A 42 -12.46 27.72 -7.72
C GLN A 42 -12.87 27.01 -6.42
N LEU A 43 -12.41 25.78 -6.18
CA LEU A 43 -12.63 25.08 -4.92
C LEU A 43 -12.03 25.86 -3.74
N ALA A 44 -10.78 26.33 -3.86
CA ALA A 44 -10.14 27.14 -2.82
C ALA A 44 -10.95 28.42 -2.52
N GLN A 45 -11.48 29.09 -3.55
CA GLN A 45 -12.33 30.28 -3.35
C GLN A 45 -13.67 29.95 -2.69
N LYS A 46 -14.27 28.79 -3.01
CA LYS A 46 -15.51 28.33 -2.36
C LYS A 46 -15.29 27.99 -0.89
N LEU A 47 -14.20 27.29 -0.57
CA LEU A 47 -13.80 27.03 0.81
C LEU A 47 -13.55 28.33 1.59
N ARG A 48 -12.90 29.33 0.98
CA ARG A 48 -12.63 30.65 1.59
C ARG A 48 -13.89 31.47 1.85
N THR A 49 -14.95 31.22 1.10
CA THR A 49 -16.24 31.90 1.27
C THR A 49 -17.20 31.04 2.09
N GLY A 50 -16.68 30.15 2.94
CA GLY A 50 -17.48 29.39 3.89
C GLY A 50 -18.37 28.28 3.29
N HIS A 51 -18.21 27.93 2.01
CA HIS A 51 -19.06 26.90 1.41
C HIS A 51 -18.64 25.51 1.90
N THR A 52 -19.60 24.74 2.41
CA THR A 52 -19.38 23.36 2.85
C THR A 52 -19.24 22.44 1.65
N VAL A 53 -18.38 21.43 1.74
CA VAL A 53 -18.18 20.46 0.66
C VAL A 53 -18.34 19.02 1.15
N CYS A 54 -18.86 18.15 0.29
CA CYS A 54 -18.67 16.70 0.41
C CYS A 54 -17.72 16.27 -0.69
N PRO A 55 -16.52 15.73 -0.36
CA PRO A 55 -15.54 15.37 -1.38
C PRO A 55 -15.98 14.21 -2.28
N ALA A 56 -16.84 13.34 -1.77
CA ALA A 56 -17.43 12.24 -2.52
C ALA A 56 -18.63 12.68 -3.35
N ILE A 57 -18.88 11.97 -4.45
CA ILE A 57 -20.13 12.00 -5.20
C ILE A 57 -21.05 10.90 -4.65
N LEU A 58 -22.27 11.29 -4.33
CA LEU A 58 -23.29 10.45 -3.70
C LEU A 58 -24.59 10.59 -4.49
N ASP A 59 -25.28 9.48 -4.76
CA ASP A 59 -26.64 9.46 -5.31
C ASP A 59 -27.68 9.34 -4.19
N GLY A 60 -27.53 10.21 -3.19
CA GLY A 60 -28.31 10.19 -1.96
C GLY A 60 -27.56 10.88 -0.82
N SER A 61 -27.98 10.62 0.42
CA SER A 61 -27.42 11.26 1.62
C SER A 61 -26.66 10.31 2.54
N LYS A 62 -26.71 8.99 2.28
CA LYS A 62 -26.05 7.96 3.09
C LYS A 62 -24.70 7.62 2.48
N ALA A 63 -23.79 7.11 3.31
CA ALA A 63 -22.50 6.61 2.85
C ALA A 63 -22.63 5.44 1.84
N ALA A 64 -23.71 4.65 1.93
CA ALA A 64 -24.03 3.58 0.99
C ALA A 64 -24.41 4.09 -0.41
N ASP A 65 -24.77 5.37 -0.54
CA ASP A 65 -25.14 5.98 -1.83
C ASP A 65 -23.89 6.48 -2.60
N TRP A 66 -22.68 6.11 -2.15
CA TRP A 66 -21.40 6.55 -2.73
C TRP A 66 -21.22 6.02 -4.15
N GLN A 67 -20.69 6.86 -5.03
CA GLN A 67 -20.50 6.56 -6.45
C GLN A 67 -19.03 6.69 -6.85
N GLU A 68 -18.42 7.84 -6.55
CA GLU A 68 -17.03 8.12 -6.91
C GLU A 68 -16.43 9.20 -5.99
N GLN A 69 -15.10 9.27 -5.90
CA GLN A 69 -14.40 10.32 -5.16
C GLN A 69 -13.01 10.56 -5.75
N GLN A 70 -12.70 11.82 -6.05
CA GLN A 70 -11.35 12.22 -6.48
C GLN A 70 -10.66 13.15 -5.48
N VAL A 71 -11.45 13.86 -4.67
CA VAL A 71 -10.96 14.80 -3.67
C VAL A 71 -10.92 14.11 -2.32
N PHE A 72 -9.80 14.18 -1.60
CA PHE A 72 -9.63 13.62 -0.27
C PHE A 72 -9.23 14.73 0.70
N MET A 73 -9.86 14.75 1.88
CA MET A 73 -9.64 15.81 2.87
C MET A 73 -9.32 15.20 4.23
N VAL A 74 -8.28 15.73 4.88
CA VAL A 74 -7.85 15.33 6.22
C VAL A 74 -8.13 16.48 7.19
N ASP A 75 -8.79 16.20 8.32
CA ASP A 75 -9.14 17.19 9.35
C ASP A 75 -8.19 17.08 10.55
N ILE A 76 -7.26 18.02 10.66
CA ILE A 76 -6.31 18.11 11.77
C ILE A 76 -6.94 18.94 12.88
N ASP A 77 -7.32 18.28 13.97
CA ASP A 77 -8.09 18.91 15.05
C ASP A 77 -7.24 19.30 16.27
N ASN A 78 -6.06 18.66 16.41
CA ASN A 78 -5.15 18.82 17.56
C ASN A 78 -5.86 18.77 18.93
N ALA A 79 -6.95 18.00 19.06
CA ALA A 79 -7.73 17.89 20.29
C ALA A 79 -7.14 16.90 21.28
N ASP A 80 -6.41 15.89 20.79
CA ASP A 80 -5.74 14.90 21.63
C ASP A 80 -4.53 15.53 22.34
N GLN A 81 -4.58 15.58 23.68
CA GLN A 81 -3.48 16.09 24.51
C GLN A 81 -2.30 15.12 24.60
N GLY A 82 -2.45 13.87 24.16
CA GLY A 82 -1.40 12.84 24.15
C GLY A 82 -0.39 12.97 23.02
N HIS A 83 -0.67 13.80 22.01
CA HIS A 83 0.22 14.05 20.88
C HIS A 83 0.60 15.54 20.81
N PRO A 84 1.86 15.88 20.44
CA PRO A 84 2.24 17.27 20.26
C PRO A 84 1.38 17.90 19.16
N GLN A 85 0.99 19.15 19.36
CA GLN A 85 0.20 19.88 18.36
C GLN A 85 0.97 19.98 17.04
N LEU A 86 0.29 19.68 15.95
CA LEU A 86 0.81 19.75 14.61
C LEU A 86 0.48 21.12 14.01
N SER A 87 1.47 21.87 13.56
CA SER A 87 1.26 23.09 12.75
C SER A 87 1.06 22.77 11.27
N GLN A 88 0.53 23.73 10.51
CA GLN A 88 0.31 23.58 9.07
C GLN A 88 1.64 23.35 8.32
N GLU A 89 2.70 24.06 8.69
CA GLU A 89 4.03 23.89 8.10
C GLU A 89 4.64 22.52 8.40
N GLN A 90 4.44 22.01 9.62
CA GLN A 90 4.89 20.66 9.98
C GLN A 90 4.12 19.59 9.20
N ALA A 91 2.81 19.77 9.03
CA ALA A 91 1.99 18.83 8.27
C ALA A 91 2.43 18.78 6.80
N LEU A 92 2.75 19.92 6.18
CA LEU A 92 3.28 19.97 4.81
C LEU A 92 4.63 19.24 4.69
N ARG A 93 5.55 19.42 5.66
CA ARG A 93 6.81 18.67 5.68
C ARG A 93 6.62 17.17 5.82
N ILE A 94 5.61 16.74 6.58
CA ILE A 94 5.25 15.32 6.67
C ILE A 94 4.75 14.82 5.31
N CYS A 95 3.91 15.58 4.61
CA CYS A 95 3.49 15.24 3.25
C CYS A 95 4.68 15.08 2.30
N ASP A 96 5.65 16.02 2.35
CA ASP A 96 6.85 15.97 1.49
C ASP A 96 7.66 14.68 1.69
N ASN A 97 7.78 14.19 2.94
CA ASN A 97 8.50 12.95 3.24
C ASN A 97 7.85 11.69 2.65
N TYR A 98 6.55 11.75 2.35
CA TYR A 98 5.78 10.67 1.74
C TYR A 98 5.43 10.94 0.27
N GLU A 99 6.07 11.95 -0.35
CA GLU A 99 5.80 12.37 -1.72
C GLU A 99 4.32 12.75 -1.97
N LEU A 100 3.63 13.19 -0.92
CA LEU A 100 2.24 13.66 -1.00
C LEU A 100 2.23 15.17 -1.22
N SER A 101 1.49 15.62 -2.22
CA SER A 101 1.37 17.05 -2.54
C SER A 101 -0.06 17.54 -2.30
N PRO A 102 -0.39 18.07 -1.11
CA PRO A 102 -1.70 18.67 -0.88
C PRO A 102 -1.88 19.89 -1.79
N VAL A 103 -3.05 20.01 -2.42
CA VAL A 103 -3.36 21.11 -3.34
C VAL A 103 -3.82 22.36 -2.61
N ILE A 104 -4.52 22.19 -1.48
CA ILE A 104 -5.07 23.27 -0.66
C ILE A 104 -4.84 22.89 0.80
N SER A 105 -4.56 23.90 1.63
CA SER A 105 -4.67 23.77 3.07
C SER A 105 -5.37 25.00 3.64
N TYR A 106 -6.22 24.82 4.65
CA TYR A 106 -6.96 25.94 5.22
C TYR A 106 -7.29 25.77 6.70
N GLN A 107 -7.33 26.90 7.40
CA GLN A 107 -7.67 26.94 8.81
C GLN A 107 -9.18 26.76 9.00
N THR A 108 -9.59 25.94 9.97
CA THR A 108 -11.01 25.75 10.28
C THR A 108 -11.56 26.94 11.09
N PHE A 109 -12.89 27.10 11.15
CA PHE A 109 -13.52 28.14 11.99
C PHE A 109 -13.04 28.11 13.46
N SER A 110 -12.71 26.93 13.99
CA SER A 110 -12.22 26.76 15.38
C SER A 110 -10.70 26.87 15.55
N HIS A 111 -9.95 27.24 14.49
CA HIS A 111 -8.51 27.48 14.57
C HIS A 111 -8.14 28.59 15.57
N SER A 112 -7.08 28.38 16.35
CA SER A 112 -6.43 29.42 17.17
C SER A 112 -4.93 29.16 17.26
N ASP A 113 -4.12 30.18 17.54
CA ASP A 113 -2.65 30.02 17.67
C ASP A 113 -2.25 29.03 18.78
N LYS A 114 -3.10 28.85 19.80
CA LYS A 114 -2.88 27.91 20.91
C LYS A 114 -3.31 26.47 20.61
N CYS A 115 -4.13 26.27 19.58
CA CYS A 115 -4.62 24.97 19.14
C CYS A 115 -4.90 25.09 17.63
N PRO A 116 -3.87 24.90 16.80
CA PRO A 116 -4.01 25.02 15.36
C PRO A 116 -4.99 23.97 14.84
N LYS A 117 -6.06 24.37 14.16
CA LYS A 117 -6.99 23.44 13.50
C LYS A 117 -7.06 23.77 12.02
N PHE A 118 -6.79 22.79 11.16
CA PHE A 118 -6.72 23.02 9.73
C PHE A 118 -7.01 21.74 8.96
N ARG A 119 -7.26 21.90 7.67
CA ARG A 119 -7.55 20.82 6.75
C ARG A 119 -6.56 20.81 5.61
N LEU A 120 -6.21 19.61 5.18
CA LEU A 120 -5.42 19.36 3.98
C LEU A 120 -6.32 18.76 2.91
N VAL A 121 -6.18 19.22 1.67
CA VAL A 121 -6.92 18.73 0.51
C VAL A 121 -5.96 18.09 -0.46
N PHE A 122 -6.26 16.85 -0.84
CA PHE A 122 -5.52 16.06 -1.81
C PHE A 122 -6.43 15.69 -2.98
N ILE A 123 -5.85 15.49 -4.15
CA ILE A 123 -6.59 15.09 -5.36
C ILE A 123 -5.84 13.93 -6.00
N THR A 124 -6.51 12.82 -6.26
CA THR A 124 -5.94 11.67 -6.96
C THR A 124 -5.86 11.89 -8.47
N ASP A 125 -4.91 11.21 -9.13
CA ASP A 125 -4.76 11.26 -10.59
C ASP A 125 -6.09 10.92 -11.29
N ASP A 126 -6.72 9.82 -10.87
CA ASP A 126 -8.00 9.34 -11.38
C ASP A 126 -9.11 9.39 -10.32
N ALA A 127 -10.37 9.42 -10.78
CA ALA A 127 -11.53 9.29 -9.90
C ALA A 127 -11.61 7.86 -9.36
N ILE A 128 -11.77 7.74 -8.04
CA ILE A 128 -11.87 6.44 -7.37
C ILE A 128 -13.33 6.01 -7.38
N ASN A 129 -13.61 4.85 -7.98
CA ASN A 129 -14.94 4.25 -8.09
C ASN A 129 -15.10 2.97 -7.25
N ASP A 130 -14.03 2.58 -6.56
CA ASP A 130 -14.01 1.43 -5.66
C ASP A 130 -14.09 1.91 -4.18
N PRO A 131 -15.08 1.46 -3.41
CA PRO A 131 -15.33 1.93 -2.06
C PRO A 131 -14.22 1.55 -1.06
N ASP A 132 -13.53 0.40 -1.22
CA ASP A 132 -12.45 0.06 -0.30
C ASP A 132 -11.11 0.67 -0.71
N ILE A 133 -10.88 1.00 -2.00
CA ILE A 133 -9.70 1.80 -2.39
C ILE A 133 -9.84 3.17 -1.73
N ARG A 134 -11.04 3.75 -1.81
CA ARG A 134 -11.39 4.98 -1.12
C ARG A 134 -11.18 4.86 0.39
N CYS A 135 -11.60 3.75 1.00
CA CYS A 135 -11.37 3.48 2.43
C CYS A 135 -9.87 3.45 2.76
N ALA A 136 -9.08 2.65 2.03
CA ALA A 136 -7.64 2.50 2.24
C ALA A 136 -6.87 3.82 2.06
N ILE A 137 -7.24 4.63 1.06
CA ILE A 137 -6.66 5.97 0.86
C ILE A 137 -6.93 6.85 2.09
N VAL A 138 -8.18 6.91 2.55
CA VAL A 138 -8.54 7.77 3.71
C VAL A 138 -7.83 7.29 4.97
N GLU A 139 -7.81 5.99 5.23
CA GLU A 139 -7.12 5.42 6.39
C GLU A 139 -5.63 5.72 6.36
N ARG A 140 -4.99 5.57 5.19
CA ARG A 140 -3.57 5.87 5.05
C ARG A 140 -3.28 7.35 5.26
N LEU A 141 -4.03 8.23 4.60
CA LEU A 141 -3.86 9.67 4.76
C LEU A 141 -4.05 10.10 6.22
N VAL A 142 -5.05 9.55 6.92
CA VAL A 142 -5.27 9.83 8.35
C VAL A 142 -4.15 9.25 9.22
N SER A 143 -3.64 8.04 8.93
CA SER A 143 -2.60 7.39 9.72
C SER A 143 -1.28 8.16 9.79
N ILE A 144 -0.99 8.96 8.76
CA ILE A 144 0.19 9.83 8.68
C ILE A 144 0.11 10.99 9.69
N PHE A 145 -1.11 11.34 10.13
CA PHE A 145 -1.36 12.44 11.06
C PHE A 145 -2.08 11.92 12.32
N PRO A 146 -1.34 11.55 13.37
CA PRO A 146 -1.93 11.12 14.65
C PRO A 146 -2.94 12.12 15.26
N GLN A 147 -2.79 13.41 14.92
CA GLN A 147 -3.63 14.53 15.36
C GLN A 147 -4.90 14.74 14.49
N SER A 148 -5.17 13.83 13.55
CA SER A 148 -6.36 13.86 12.72
C SER A 148 -7.58 13.31 13.47
N ASP A 149 -8.76 13.87 13.21
CA ASP A 149 -10.03 13.30 13.67
C ASP A 149 -10.27 11.96 12.98
N ARG A 150 -10.26 10.87 13.77
CA ARG A 150 -10.46 9.49 13.31
C ARG A 150 -11.87 9.22 12.78
N ALA A 151 -12.85 10.09 13.08
CA ALA A 151 -14.22 10.00 12.57
C ALA A 151 -14.38 10.51 11.11
N CYS A 152 -13.27 10.91 10.45
CA CYS A 152 -13.28 11.43 9.08
C CYS A 152 -13.31 10.34 7.97
N THR A 153 -13.47 9.06 8.32
CA THR A 153 -13.42 7.94 7.37
C THR A 153 -14.71 7.71 6.56
N ASN A 154 -15.84 8.30 6.98
CA ASN A 154 -17.14 8.08 6.33
C ASN A 154 -17.26 8.73 4.94
N ALA A 155 -17.87 8.02 3.98
CA ALA A 155 -17.99 8.47 2.58
C ALA A 155 -18.85 9.73 2.39
N ASN A 156 -19.82 9.95 3.27
CA ASN A 156 -20.66 11.14 3.27
C ASN A 156 -20.16 12.25 4.22
N ARG A 157 -18.88 12.23 4.60
CA ARG A 157 -18.30 13.24 5.48
C ARG A 157 -18.35 14.63 4.82
N LEU A 158 -18.83 15.60 5.59
CA LEU A 158 -18.93 17.00 5.18
C LEU A 158 -17.80 17.80 5.81
N PHE A 159 -17.15 18.63 5.01
CA PHE A 159 -16.09 19.53 5.45
C PHE A 159 -16.59 20.95 5.31
N LEU A 160 -16.72 21.65 6.43
CA LEU A 160 -17.05 23.07 6.42
C LEU A 160 -16.00 23.86 5.64
N GLY A 161 -16.43 24.93 4.97
CA GLY A 161 -15.52 25.98 4.53
C GLY A 161 -14.94 26.73 5.72
N THR A 162 -14.43 27.93 5.45
CA THR A 162 -13.90 28.83 6.46
C THR A 162 -14.07 30.28 6.02
N ASN A 163 -13.94 31.20 6.96
CA ASN A 163 -13.71 32.63 6.70
C ASN A 163 -12.24 33.03 7.01
N LYS A 164 -11.39 32.05 7.34
CA LYS A 164 -9.97 32.24 7.66
C LYS A 164 -9.07 31.96 6.46
N GLU A 165 -7.77 31.87 6.72
CA GLU A 165 -6.76 31.65 5.69
C GLU A 165 -6.98 30.32 4.94
N VAL A 166 -6.95 30.44 3.61
CA VAL A 166 -6.96 29.32 2.65
C VAL A 166 -5.73 29.50 1.76
N VAL A 167 -4.81 28.55 1.82
CA VAL A 167 -3.57 28.54 1.02
C VAL A 167 -3.74 27.54 -0.11
N LEU A 168 -3.54 28.01 -1.34
CA LEU A 168 -3.50 27.19 -2.56
C LEU A 168 -2.03 26.87 -2.86
N HIS A 169 -1.62 25.62 -2.66
CA HIS A 169 -0.24 25.17 -2.87
C HIS A 169 0.05 24.84 -4.33
N SER A 170 -0.91 24.20 -4.99
CA SER A 170 -0.78 23.82 -6.40
C SER A 170 -2.13 23.79 -7.10
N LYS A 171 -2.14 24.19 -8.37
CA LYS A 171 -3.34 24.12 -9.23
C LYS A 171 -3.52 22.74 -9.86
N ASN A 172 -2.42 21.99 -10.01
CA ASN A 172 -2.37 20.78 -10.83
C ASN A 172 -1.74 19.57 -10.12
N ALA A 173 -1.25 19.71 -8.89
CA ALA A 173 -0.69 18.55 -8.17
C ALA A 173 -1.76 17.46 -8.03
N ARG A 174 -1.33 16.23 -8.22
CA ARG A 174 -2.11 15.02 -8.08
C ARG A 174 -1.27 13.97 -7.37
N ILE A 175 -1.93 13.09 -6.64
CA ILE A 175 -1.28 12.00 -5.93
C ILE A 175 -1.72 10.66 -6.53
N SER A 176 -0.75 9.78 -6.78
CA SER A 176 -1.02 8.44 -7.26
C SER A 176 -1.55 7.56 -6.13
N VAL A 177 -2.56 6.74 -6.44
CA VAL A 177 -3.10 5.74 -5.51
C VAL A 177 -2.01 4.77 -5.07
N GLU A 178 -1.12 4.37 -5.97
CA GLU A 178 -0.02 3.45 -5.68
C GLU A 178 0.93 4.02 -4.62
N ASN A 179 1.30 5.30 -4.77
CA ASN A 179 2.18 5.99 -3.82
C ASN A 179 1.55 6.09 -2.43
N ILE A 180 0.25 6.40 -2.37
CA ILE A 180 -0.48 6.44 -1.09
C ILE A 180 -0.49 5.04 -0.46
N LEU A 181 -0.85 4.01 -1.23
CA LEU A 181 -0.93 2.65 -0.71
C LEU A 181 0.44 2.06 -0.32
N ALA A 182 1.55 2.58 -0.85
CA ALA A 182 2.90 2.19 -0.46
C ALA A 182 3.36 2.72 0.91
N ILE A 183 2.70 3.74 1.46
CA ILE A 183 3.07 4.36 2.75
C ILE A 183 2.97 3.30 3.87
N PRO A 184 3.99 3.06 4.71
CA PRO A 184 3.89 2.04 5.75
C PRO A 184 2.82 2.37 6.79
N CYS A 185 1.94 1.41 7.12
CA CYS A 185 1.03 1.58 8.25
C CYS A 185 1.83 1.47 9.54
N ARG A 186 1.83 2.50 10.40
CA ARG A 186 2.34 2.32 11.77
C ARG A 186 1.38 1.39 12.51
N GLU A 187 1.86 0.23 12.93
CA GLU A 187 1.12 -0.71 13.75
C GLU A 187 0.68 -0.03 15.06
N GLN A 188 -0.63 0.12 15.21
CA GLN A 188 -1.31 0.41 16.47
C GLN A 188 -2.60 -0.43 16.51
N PRO A 189 -3.12 -0.76 17.70
CA PRO A 189 -3.75 -2.05 17.98
C PRO A 189 -4.90 -2.38 17.04
N LYS A 190 -4.83 -3.60 16.51
CA LYS A 190 -5.71 -4.17 15.49
C LYS A 190 -7.19 -3.96 15.84
N SER A 191 -7.82 -2.96 15.23
CA SER A 191 -9.27 -2.91 15.10
C SER A 191 -9.70 -3.90 14.01
N GLU A 192 -10.88 -4.50 14.17
CA GLU A 192 -11.45 -5.46 13.22
C GLU A 192 -11.54 -4.89 11.79
N ASN A 193 -11.68 -3.56 11.64
CA ASN A 193 -11.67 -2.89 10.33
C ASN A 193 -10.36 -3.07 9.56
N THR A 194 -9.21 -3.08 10.24
CA THR A 194 -7.92 -3.21 9.55
C THR A 194 -7.75 -4.63 8.97
N LYS A 195 -8.27 -5.65 9.67
CA LYS A 195 -8.26 -7.04 9.18
C LYS A 195 -9.14 -7.21 7.95
N LYS A 196 -10.35 -6.63 7.98
CA LYS A 196 -11.27 -6.62 6.83
C LYS A 196 -10.68 -5.92 5.60
N ASN A 197 -9.94 -4.82 5.79
CA ASN A 197 -9.27 -4.11 4.71
C ASN A 197 -8.09 -4.89 4.12
N ILE A 198 -7.36 -5.67 4.92
CA ILE A 198 -6.28 -6.53 4.40
C ILE A 198 -6.86 -7.66 3.56
N ILE A 199 -7.91 -8.33 4.06
CA ILE A 199 -8.59 -9.42 3.34
C ILE A 199 -9.17 -8.89 2.01
N SER A 200 -9.86 -7.75 2.03
CA SER A 200 -10.43 -7.15 0.81
C SER A 200 -9.36 -6.68 -0.18
N LEU A 201 -8.18 -6.26 0.28
CA LEU A 201 -7.04 -5.95 -0.58
C LEU A 201 -6.40 -7.22 -1.19
N GLU A 202 -6.33 -8.32 -0.45
CA GLU A 202 -5.80 -9.60 -0.95
C GLU A 202 -6.75 -10.27 -1.94
N LEU A 203 -8.07 -10.20 -1.71
CA LEU A 203 -9.07 -10.66 -2.67
C LEU A 203 -9.00 -9.90 -4.00
N ARG A 204 -8.81 -8.57 -3.98
CA ARG A 204 -8.62 -7.78 -5.20
C ARG A 204 -7.35 -8.13 -5.97
N ARG A 205 -6.29 -8.52 -5.27
CA ARG A 205 -5.03 -8.95 -5.89
C ARG A 205 -5.14 -10.34 -6.49
N ASN A 206 -6.17 -11.12 -6.11
CA ASN A 206 -6.34 -12.49 -6.54
C ASN A 206 -7.81 -12.79 -6.92
N PRO A 207 -8.22 -12.48 -8.16
CA PRO A 207 -9.57 -12.79 -8.67
C PRO A 207 -9.92 -14.28 -8.62
N GLU A 208 -8.91 -15.16 -8.66
CA GLU A 208 -9.12 -16.61 -8.56
C GLU A 208 -9.56 -17.00 -7.15
N LEU A 209 -8.96 -16.39 -6.12
CA LEU A 209 -9.35 -16.58 -4.72
C LEU A 209 -10.78 -16.09 -4.47
N GLU A 210 -11.16 -14.93 -5.02
CA GLU A 210 -12.52 -14.40 -4.90
C GLU A 210 -13.56 -15.36 -5.52
N ALA A 211 -13.28 -15.86 -6.73
CA ALA A 211 -14.13 -16.85 -7.38
C ALA A 211 -14.20 -18.19 -6.63
N GLN A 212 -13.12 -18.60 -5.96
CA GLN A 212 -13.12 -19.79 -5.10
C GLN A 212 -14.01 -19.58 -3.87
N ILE A 213 -13.93 -18.42 -3.20
CA ILE A 213 -14.77 -18.09 -2.05
C ILE A 213 -16.25 -18.04 -2.43
N GLU A 214 -16.58 -17.42 -3.57
CA GLU A 214 -17.96 -17.34 -4.04
C GLU A 214 -18.56 -18.73 -4.33
N LYS A 215 -17.76 -19.63 -4.92
CA LYS A 215 -18.19 -20.99 -5.27
C LYS A 215 -18.14 -21.98 -4.11
N PHE A 216 -17.43 -21.68 -3.03
CA PHE A 216 -17.26 -22.58 -1.91
C PHE A 216 -18.58 -22.76 -1.15
N ASP A 217 -18.96 -24.02 -0.88
CA ASP A 217 -20.15 -24.35 -0.10
C ASP A 217 -19.92 -24.11 1.40
N PHE A 218 -19.92 -22.83 1.76
CA PHE A 218 -19.66 -22.39 3.12
C PHE A 218 -20.76 -22.82 4.08
N LEU A 219 -22.01 -22.96 3.60
CA LEU A 219 -23.11 -23.43 4.43
C LEU A 219 -22.86 -24.86 4.92
N SER A 220 -22.51 -25.79 4.03
CA SER A 220 -22.20 -27.16 4.42
C SER A 220 -21.02 -27.22 5.41
N TYR A 221 -20.00 -26.40 5.18
CA TYR A 221 -18.87 -26.27 6.09
C TYR A 221 -19.27 -25.79 7.50
N LEU A 222 -20.15 -24.79 7.59
CA LEU A 222 -20.65 -24.31 8.88
C LEU A 222 -21.55 -25.34 9.58
N ILE A 223 -22.36 -26.09 8.83
CA ILE A 223 -23.22 -27.16 9.39
C ILE A 223 -22.38 -28.24 10.06
N GLU A 224 -21.31 -28.68 9.41
CA GLU A 224 -20.40 -29.69 9.97
C GLU A 224 -19.79 -29.24 11.30
N ARG A 225 -19.37 -27.98 11.38
CA ARG A 225 -18.66 -27.45 12.56
C ARG A 225 -19.55 -27.00 13.70
N ASN A 226 -20.72 -26.43 13.39
CA ASN A 226 -21.59 -25.79 14.40
C ASN A 226 -22.81 -26.64 14.77
N GLY A 227 -23.13 -27.66 13.96
CA GLY A 227 -24.16 -28.64 14.27
C GLY A 227 -25.58 -28.14 14.01
N PRO A 228 -26.56 -28.41 14.91
CA PRO A 228 -27.97 -28.15 14.64
C PRO A 228 -28.25 -26.69 14.28
N TYR A 229 -29.09 -26.48 13.27
CA TYR A 229 -29.44 -25.15 12.76
C TYR A 229 -30.95 -25.01 12.56
N SER A 230 -31.40 -23.77 12.42
CA SER A 230 -32.75 -23.41 11.98
C SER A 230 -32.67 -22.48 10.78
N GLU A 231 -33.61 -22.65 9.86
CA GLU A 231 -33.66 -21.86 8.64
C GLU A 231 -34.83 -20.88 8.67
N SER A 232 -34.58 -19.66 8.22
CA SER A 232 -35.61 -18.64 8.03
C SER A 232 -35.24 -17.77 6.84
N GLY A 233 -35.91 -18.01 5.70
CA GLY A 233 -35.70 -17.29 4.45
C GLY A 233 -34.23 -17.32 3.99
N ASN A 234 -33.62 -16.14 3.90
CA ASN A 234 -32.22 -15.97 3.48
C ASN A 234 -31.19 -16.34 4.57
N THR A 235 -31.64 -16.60 5.80
CA THR A 235 -30.73 -16.78 6.94
C THR A 235 -30.79 -18.18 7.52
N VAL A 236 -29.62 -18.71 7.91
CA VAL A 236 -29.48 -19.95 8.67
C VAL A 236 -28.87 -19.59 10.03
N SER A 237 -29.54 -19.94 11.12
CA SER A 237 -29.06 -19.67 12.47
C SER A 237 -28.61 -20.98 13.12
N PHE A 238 -27.40 -20.99 13.68
CA PHE A 238 -26.84 -22.19 14.30
C PHE A 238 -27.06 -22.18 15.81
N GLN A 239 -27.40 -23.34 16.37
CA GLN A 239 -27.60 -23.49 17.81
C GLN A 239 -26.30 -23.30 18.59
N ASN A 240 -25.15 -23.66 18.01
CA ASN A 240 -23.84 -23.41 18.59
C ASN A 240 -23.07 -22.43 17.70
N CYS A 241 -22.24 -21.60 18.31
CA CYS A 241 -21.33 -20.70 17.63
C CYS A 241 -19.90 -21.08 18.00
N GLU A 242 -19.12 -21.60 17.05
CA GLU A 242 -17.71 -21.89 17.29
C GLU A 242 -16.86 -20.62 17.49
N VAL A 243 -17.29 -19.48 16.93
CA VAL A 243 -16.56 -18.20 17.03
C VAL A 243 -16.52 -17.68 18.47
N CYS A 244 -17.64 -17.72 19.19
CA CYS A 244 -17.73 -17.19 20.56
C CYS A 244 -17.96 -18.26 21.64
N GLY A 245 -18.30 -19.50 21.26
CA GLY A 245 -18.66 -20.59 22.16
C GLY A 245 -20.09 -20.51 22.75
N HIS A 246 -20.89 -19.51 22.39
CA HIS A 246 -22.25 -19.33 22.90
C HIS A 246 -23.31 -19.95 21.96
N LYS A 247 -24.56 -19.97 22.42
CA LYS A 247 -25.69 -20.56 21.68
C LYS A 247 -26.51 -19.52 20.93
N ASN A 248 -26.96 -19.86 19.73
CA ASN A 248 -27.81 -19.02 18.85
C ASN A 248 -27.20 -17.68 18.41
N ASP A 249 -25.88 -17.52 18.54
CA ASP A 249 -25.19 -16.27 18.19
C ASP A 249 -24.67 -16.26 16.75
N LEU A 250 -24.59 -17.41 16.08
CA LEU A 250 -24.05 -17.53 14.72
C LEU A 250 -25.16 -17.57 13.67
N ARG A 251 -25.04 -16.71 12.66
CA ARG A 251 -25.94 -16.68 11.50
C ARG A 251 -25.16 -16.68 10.20
N TYR A 252 -25.67 -17.40 9.21
CA TYR A 252 -25.20 -17.43 7.84
C TYR A 252 -26.23 -16.80 6.90
N TYR A 253 -25.75 -16.11 5.87
CA TYR A 253 -26.52 -15.39 4.85
C TYR A 253 -26.25 -16.00 3.48
N ARG A 254 -27.30 -16.51 2.82
CA ARG A 254 -27.17 -17.23 1.54
C ARG A 254 -26.80 -16.30 0.39
N ASP A 255 -27.45 -15.15 0.29
CA ASP A 255 -27.26 -14.22 -0.84
C ASP A 255 -25.81 -13.71 -0.97
N THR A 256 -25.09 -13.60 0.16
CA THR A 256 -23.74 -13.04 0.21
C THR A 256 -22.66 -14.08 0.48
N ASN A 257 -23.04 -15.34 0.71
CA ASN A 257 -22.14 -16.40 1.17
C ASN A 257 -21.27 -15.97 2.37
N THR A 258 -21.90 -15.33 3.38
CA THR A 258 -21.20 -14.79 4.56
C THR A 258 -21.81 -15.23 5.88
N PHE A 259 -21.04 -15.13 6.97
CA PHE A 259 -21.52 -15.35 8.33
C PHE A 259 -21.44 -14.09 9.19
N TYR A 260 -22.16 -14.07 10.30
CA TYR A 260 -22.02 -13.09 11.36
C TYR A 260 -22.29 -13.72 12.72
N CYS A 261 -21.46 -13.40 13.71
CA CYS A 261 -21.65 -13.72 15.12
C CYS A 261 -22.12 -12.47 15.88
N PHE A 262 -23.23 -12.58 16.61
CA PHE A 262 -23.88 -11.47 17.33
C PHE A 262 -23.46 -11.33 18.79
N SER A 263 -22.50 -12.12 19.22
CA SER A 263 -22.08 -12.15 20.62
C SER A 263 -21.26 -10.92 20.98
N SER A 264 -21.39 -10.44 22.21
CA SER A 264 -20.53 -9.36 22.74
C SER A 264 -19.05 -9.76 22.84
N SER A 265 -18.76 -11.06 22.84
CA SER A 265 -17.40 -11.62 22.79
C SER A 265 -16.91 -11.94 21.37
N GLY A 266 -17.74 -11.74 20.34
CA GLY A 266 -17.39 -12.10 18.96
C GLY A 266 -18.25 -11.39 17.94
N GLU A 267 -18.11 -10.07 17.79
CA GLU A 267 -18.74 -9.24 16.75
C GLU A 267 -18.06 -9.44 15.37
N VAL A 268 -17.80 -10.70 15.00
CA VAL A 268 -17.05 -11.06 13.80
C VAL A 268 -18.00 -11.60 12.74
N GLY A 269 -17.80 -11.17 11.51
CA GLY A 269 -18.55 -11.65 10.36
C GLY A 269 -17.89 -11.25 9.05
N GLY A 270 -18.10 -12.09 8.03
CA GLY A 270 -17.44 -12.00 6.73
C GLY A 270 -17.49 -13.32 5.97
N SER A 271 -16.47 -13.56 5.18
CA SER A 271 -16.28 -14.75 4.35
C SER A 271 -15.78 -15.96 5.17
N ILE A 272 -15.56 -17.10 4.50
CA ILE A 272 -14.85 -18.25 5.07
C ILE A 272 -13.46 -17.89 5.60
N ILE A 273 -12.75 -16.94 4.98
CA ILE A 273 -11.43 -16.47 5.46
C ILE A 273 -11.57 -15.81 6.83
N ASP A 274 -12.55 -14.92 6.99
CA ASP A 274 -12.85 -14.28 8.27
C ASP A 274 -13.24 -15.30 9.34
N TYR A 275 -13.95 -16.37 8.94
CA TYR A 275 -14.36 -17.44 9.84
C TYR A 275 -13.17 -18.24 10.36
N LEU A 276 -12.28 -18.68 9.47
CA LEU A 276 -11.05 -19.40 9.83
C LEU A 276 -10.15 -18.57 10.75
N MET A 277 -10.03 -17.27 10.47
CA MET A 277 -9.29 -16.36 11.34
C MET A 277 -9.91 -16.25 12.74
N ALA A 278 -11.24 -16.27 12.83
CA ALA A 278 -11.96 -16.11 14.08
C ALA A 278 -11.96 -17.37 14.94
N THR A 279 -12.10 -18.55 14.33
CA THR A 279 -12.18 -19.83 15.06
C THR A 279 -10.82 -20.45 15.34
N GLU A 280 -9.84 -20.25 14.45
CA GLU A 280 -8.52 -20.89 14.55
C GLU A 280 -7.38 -19.91 14.86
N GLY A 281 -7.66 -18.60 14.91
CA GLY A 281 -6.67 -17.59 15.26
C GLY A 281 -5.59 -17.35 14.19
N LEU A 282 -5.84 -17.78 12.96
CA LEU A 282 -4.91 -17.68 11.83
C LEU A 282 -4.69 -16.22 11.40
N THR A 283 -3.51 -15.95 10.83
CA THR A 283 -3.27 -14.74 10.03
C THR A 283 -4.04 -14.81 8.70
N VAL A 284 -4.14 -13.68 8.00
CA VAL A 284 -4.85 -13.64 6.70
C VAL A 284 -4.21 -14.59 5.70
N GLY A 285 -2.88 -14.54 5.55
CA GLY A 285 -2.16 -15.43 4.63
C GLY A 285 -2.30 -16.91 4.99
N GLU A 286 -2.26 -17.26 6.27
CA GLU A 286 -2.49 -18.65 6.72
C GLU A 286 -3.92 -19.12 6.47
N ALA A 287 -4.92 -18.25 6.67
CA ALA A 287 -6.32 -18.56 6.40
C ALA A 287 -6.58 -18.74 4.89
N ILE A 288 -5.95 -17.92 4.04
CA ILE A 288 -6.00 -18.08 2.58
C ILE A 288 -5.31 -19.36 2.13
N ASP A 289 -4.10 -19.64 2.64
CA ASP A 289 -3.36 -20.84 2.31
C ASP A 289 -4.16 -22.09 2.68
N LYS A 290 -4.71 -22.13 3.89
CA LYS A 290 -5.59 -23.20 4.35
C LYS A 290 -6.83 -23.35 3.47
N PHE A 291 -7.51 -22.24 3.18
CA PHE A 291 -8.69 -22.27 2.34
C PHE A 291 -8.39 -22.80 0.93
N SER A 292 -7.42 -22.19 0.24
CA SER A 292 -7.08 -22.55 -1.14
C SER A 292 -6.49 -23.95 -1.26
N ASN A 293 -5.61 -24.37 -0.35
CA ASN A 293 -4.87 -25.62 -0.50
C ASN A 293 -5.50 -26.82 0.22
N GLU A 294 -6.16 -26.61 1.36
CA GLU A 294 -6.76 -27.72 2.13
C GLU A 294 -8.26 -27.88 1.83
N LEU A 295 -9.01 -26.77 1.78
CA LEU A 295 -10.47 -26.80 1.66
C LEU A 295 -10.95 -26.79 0.20
N CYS A 296 -10.27 -26.04 -0.67
CA CYS A 296 -10.63 -25.89 -2.08
C CYS A 296 -9.84 -26.79 -3.02
N GLN A 297 -8.94 -27.65 -2.50
CA GLN A 297 -7.99 -28.51 -3.23
C GLN A 297 -7.90 -28.19 -4.73
N PRO A 298 -6.91 -27.40 -5.18
CA PRO A 298 -6.83 -27.00 -6.58
C PRO A 298 -6.91 -28.23 -7.49
N GLU A 299 -7.84 -28.19 -8.45
CA GLU A 299 -7.98 -29.25 -9.44
C GLU A 299 -6.78 -29.18 -10.39
N TRP A 300 -5.70 -29.87 -10.01
CA TRP A 300 -4.54 -30.02 -10.87
C TRP A 300 -4.92 -30.92 -12.03
N HIS A 301 -5.17 -30.32 -13.19
CA HIS A 301 -5.19 -31.07 -14.43
C HIS A 301 -3.81 -31.64 -14.72
N GLU A 302 -3.76 -32.82 -15.31
CA GLU A 302 -2.51 -33.41 -15.77
C GLU A 302 -1.86 -32.42 -16.76
N PRO A 303 -0.63 -31.93 -16.47
CA PRO A 303 -0.01 -30.92 -17.32
C PRO A 303 0.15 -31.50 -18.72
N GLU A 304 -0.27 -30.73 -19.72
CA GLU A 304 -0.06 -31.11 -21.11
C GLU A 304 1.45 -31.19 -21.38
N LEU A 305 1.95 -32.40 -21.64
CA LEU A 305 3.36 -32.61 -21.92
C LEU A 305 3.70 -31.92 -23.25
N LEU A 306 4.66 -31.00 -23.20
CA LEU A 306 5.24 -30.42 -24.40
C LEU A 306 5.88 -31.54 -25.23
N GLU A 307 5.76 -31.45 -26.56
CA GLU A 307 6.42 -32.39 -27.46
C GLU A 307 7.95 -32.39 -27.23
N GLU A 308 8.54 -33.58 -27.09
CA GLU A 308 9.99 -33.72 -26.94
C GLU A 308 10.68 -33.47 -28.28
N TYR A 309 11.38 -32.33 -28.39
CA TYR A 309 12.25 -32.04 -29.53
C TYR A 309 13.71 -32.37 -29.22
N GLN A 310 14.41 -32.94 -30.20
CA GLN A 310 15.87 -33.06 -30.17
C GLN A 310 16.48 -31.68 -30.43
N LEU A 311 16.93 -31.02 -29.36
CA LEU A 311 17.56 -29.70 -29.44
C LEU A 311 19.06 -29.82 -29.79
N PRO A 312 19.63 -28.84 -30.53
CA PRO A 312 21.06 -28.82 -30.78
C PRO A 312 21.85 -28.66 -29.47
N PRO A 313 23.08 -29.21 -29.39
CA PRO A 313 23.92 -29.02 -28.22
C PRO A 313 24.32 -27.56 -28.05
N PHE A 314 24.62 -27.15 -26.82
CA PHE A 314 25.04 -25.79 -26.53
C PHE A 314 26.27 -25.39 -27.38
N PRO A 315 26.22 -24.23 -28.07
CA PRO A 315 27.24 -23.86 -29.05
C PRO A 315 28.49 -23.27 -28.37
N VAL A 316 29.21 -24.07 -27.58
CA VAL A 316 30.36 -23.64 -26.75
C VAL A 316 31.44 -22.90 -27.56
N LYS A 317 31.61 -23.25 -28.84
CA LYS A 317 32.58 -22.62 -29.75
C LYS A 317 32.26 -21.15 -30.07
N ARG A 318 31.06 -20.67 -29.77
CA ARG A 318 30.64 -19.26 -29.95
C ARG A 318 31.04 -18.36 -28.78
N LEU A 319 31.44 -18.93 -27.64
CA LEU A 319 31.95 -18.15 -26.52
C LEU A 319 33.34 -17.55 -26.87
N PRO A 320 33.69 -16.38 -26.29
CA PRO A 320 35.05 -15.87 -26.31
C PRO A 320 36.04 -16.94 -25.84
N VAL A 321 37.26 -16.94 -26.40
CA VAL A 321 38.25 -18.02 -26.23
C VAL A 321 38.52 -18.32 -24.75
N GLU A 322 38.73 -17.28 -23.95
CA GLU A 322 39.04 -17.39 -22.53
C GLU A 322 37.86 -17.98 -21.73
N LEU A 323 36.64 -17.55 -22.06
CA LEU A 323 35.43 -18.04 -21.41
C LEU A 323 35.11 -19.48 -21.83
N ARG A 324 35.29 -19.80 -23.11
CA ARG A 324 35.15 -21.15 -23.67
C ARG A 324 36.07 -22.12 -22.96
N ASP A 325 37.37 -21.79 -22.89
CA ASP A 325 38.37 -22.68 -22.33
C ASP A 325 38.13 -22.90 -20.83
N TYR A 326 37.70 -21.86 -20.10
CA TYR A 326 37.30 -21.99 -18.70
C TYR A 326 36.05 -22.87 -18.51
N VAL A 327 35.00 -22.65 -19.31
CA VAL A 327 33.77 -23.44 -19.28
C VAL A 327 34.04 -24.92 -19.56
N MET A 328 34.87 -25.22 -20.57
CA MET A 328 35.28 -26.59 -20.88
C MET A 328 36.08 -27.20 -19.73
N ALA A 329 37.06 -26.48 -19.17
CA ALA A 329 37.85 -26.98 -18.05
C ALA A 329 36.98 -27.27 -16.80
N VAL A 330 36.00 -26.42 -16.51
CA VAL A 330 35.05 -26.66 -15.41
C VAL A 330 34.18 -27.88 -15.69
N SER A 331 33.63 -27.99 -16.92
CA SER A 331 32.84 -29.14 -17.36
C SER A 331 33.59 -30.46 -17.24
N GLU A 332 34.85 -30.50 -17.68
CA GLU A 332 35.74 -31.66 -17.56
C GLU A 332 36.03 -32.00 -16.09
N ASN A 333 36.36 -31.00 -15.28
CA ASN A 333 36.68 -31.20 -13.86
C ASN A 333 35.47 -31.64 -13.03
N THR A 334 34.26 -31.15 -13.34
CA THR A 334 33.02 -31.55 -12.64
C THR A 334 32.35 -32.77 -13.24
N ALA A 335 32.85 -33.28 -14.38
CA ALA A 335 32.25 -34.36 -15.16
C ALA A 335 30.76 -34.09 -15.47
N THR A 336 30.44 -32.86 -15.90
CA THR A 336 29.06 -32.43 -16.21
C THR A 336 28.97 -31.92 -17.64
N ALA A 337 27.75 -31.85 -18.18
CA ALA A 337 27.50 -31.25 -19.49
C ALA A 337 28.00 -29.79 -19.54
N VAL A 338 28.49 -29.39 -20.72
CA VAL A 338 29.20 -28.10 -20.93
C VAL A 338 28.28 -26.89 -20.86
N ASP A 339 26.99 -27.11 -21.08
CA ASP A 339 25.92 -26.11 -20.98
C ASP A 339 25.75 -25.57 -19.55
N MET A 340 25.86 -26.41 -18.52
CA MET A 340 25.72 -26.00 -17.12
C MET A 340 26.75 -24.92 -16.71
N PRO A 341 28.08 -25.12 -16.88
CA PRO A 341 29.06 -24.06 -16.64
C PRO A 341 28.95 -22.91 -17.65
N ALA A 342 28.54 -23.16 -18.90
CA ALA A 342 28.38 -22.10 -19.90
C ALA A 342 27.31 -21.08 -19.50
N ILE A 343 26.14 -21.55 -19.05
CA ILE A 343 25.05 -20.69 -18.58
C ILE A 343 25.48 -19.89 -17.35
N ALA A 344 26.19 -20.52 -16.41
CA ALA A 344 26.75 -19.83 -15.24
C ALA A 344 27.82 -18.78 -15.63
N ALA A 345 28.59 -19.01 -16.69
CA ALA A 345 29.51 -18.04 -17.25
C ALA A 345 28.80 -16.82 -17.84
N LEU A 346 27.73 -17.04 -18.62
CA LEU A 346 26.93 -15.95 -19.19
C LEU A 346 26.27 -15.10 -18.10
N ALA A 347 25.76 -15.74 -17.05
CA ALA A 347 25.25 -15.08 -15.86
C ALA A 347 26.27 -14.15 -15.20
N LEU A 348 27.49 -14.65 -15.00
CA LEU A 348 28.59 -13.90 -14.41
C LEU A 348 28.96 -12.67 -15.25
N VAL A 349 29.00 -12.83 -16.58
CA VAL A 349 29.27 -11.73 -17.50
C VAL A 349 28.14 -10.70 -17.45
N ALA A 350 26.88 -11.14 -17.52
CA ALA A 350 25.71 -10.27 -17.41
C ALA A 350 25.75 -9.43 -16.13
N ALA A 351 26.03 -10.05 -14.98
CA ALA A 351 26.19 -9.34 -13.70
C ALA A 351 27.33 -8.30 -13.72
N ALA A 352 28.44 -8.58 -14.42
CA ALA A 352 29.58 -7.67 -14.49
C ALA A 352 29.35 -6.45 -15.39
N VAL A 353 28.50 -6.59 -16.41
CA VAL A 353 28.21 -5.54 -17.42
C VAL A 353 26.90 -4.80 -17.18
N GLN A 354 26.02 -5.32 -16.32
CA GLN A 354 24.77 -4.67 -15.92
C GLN A 354 25.01 -3.22 -15.49
N GLY A 355 24.19 -2.30 -16.03
CA GLY A 355 24.27 -0.86 -15.75
C GLY A 355 25.44 -0.12 -16.41
N LYS A 356 26.33 -0.81 -17.15
CA LYS A 356 27.46 -0.18 -17.87
C LYS A 356 27.23 -0.08 -19.38
N PHE A 357 26.47 -1.01 -19.93
CA PHE A 357 26.22 -1.11 -21.36
C PHE A 357 24.74 -1.42 -21.61
N VAL A 358 24.25 -0.97 -22.76
CA VAL A 358 22.94 -1.29 -23.32
C VAL A 358 23.14 -1.76 -24.75
N ILE A 359 22.22 -2.60 -25.24
CA ILE A 359 22.21 -3.03 -26.64
C ILE A 359 21.05 -2.37 -27.37
N GLU A 360 21.30 -1.92 -28.59
CA GLU A 360 20.25 -1.48 -29.50
C GLU A 360 19.83 -2.66 -30.39
N GLY A 361 18.71 -3.29 -30.06
CA GLY A 361 18.22 -4.47 -30.79
C GLY A 361 17.49 -4.12 -32.09
N LYS A 362 16.79 -2.99 -32.09
CA LYS A 362 16.13 -2.35 -33.24
C LYS A 362 16.37 -0.83 -33.13
N PRO A 363 16.23 -0.06 -34.23
CA PRO A 363 16.31 1.40 -34.15
C PRO A 363 15.44 1.95 -33.02
N ASP A 364 16.03 2.74 -32.13
CA ASP A 364 15.39 3.34 -30.95
C ASP A 364 14.89 2.34 -29.87
N TYR A 365 15.28 1.07 -29.94
CA TYR A 365 14.94 0.05 -28.94
C TYR A 365 16.18 -0.45 -28.21
N TYR A 366 16.30 -0.05 -26.95
CA TYR A 366 17.44 -0.34 -26.10
C TYR A 366 17.07 -1.35 -25.01
N GLU A 367 17.88 -2.40 -24.86
CA GLU A 367 17.75 -3.36 -23.77
C GLU A 367 18.99 -3.37 -22.88
N GLN A 368 18.76 -3.66 -21.60
CA GLN A 368 19.84 -3.91 -20.65
C GLN A 368 20.42 -5.31 -20.86
N LEU A 369 21.70 -5.49 -20.56
CA LEU A 369 22.41 -6.77 -20.69
C LEU A 369 22.16 -7.75 -19.53
N ASN A 370 21.01 -7.65 -18.86
CA ASN A 370 20.70 -8.50 -17.71
C ASN A 370 20.10 -9.81 -18.21
N LEU A 371 20.65 -10.94 -17.74
CA LEU A 371 20.18 -12.26 -18.10
C LEU A 371 19.65 -13.00 -16.87
N TYR A 372 18.50 -13.64 -17.01
CA TYR A 372 17.95 -14.59 -16.05
C TYR A 372 18.22 -16.01 -16.54
N PHE A 373 18.69 -16.87 -15.64
CA PHE A 373 19.11 -18.22 -15.99
C PHE A 373 18.62 -19.24 -14.96
N LEU A 374 18.34 -20.46 -15.44
CA LEU A 374 17.92 -21.59 -14.63
C LEU A 374 18.69 -22.84 -15.06
N ILE A 375 19.32 -23.53 -14.11
CA ILE A 375 19.99 -24.81 -14.36
C ILE A 375 19.13 -25.93 -13.78
N ILE A 376 18.54 -26.73 -14.67
CA ILE A 376 17.74 -27.90 -14.31
C ILE A 376 18.62 -29.14 -14.41
N ALA A 377 18.83 -29.83 -13.29
CA ALA A 377 19.50 -31.13 -13.28
C ALA A 377 18.98 -31.98 -12.10
N LYS A 378 19.18 -33.29 -12.13
CA LYS A 378 18.84 -34.19 -11.02
C LYS A 378 19.66 -33.88 -9.76
N SER A 379 19.19 -34.31 -8.60
CA SER A 379 20.00 -34.23 -7.37
C SER A 379 21.31 -35.02 -7.54
N GLY A 380 22.42 -34.50 -7.04
CA GLY A 380 23.74 -35.11 -7.20
C GLY A 380 24.54 -34.68 -8.45
N GLU A 381 23.90 -34.05 -9.45
CA GLU A 381 24.49 -33.59 -10.73
C GLU A 381 25.42 -32.36 -10.61
N ARG A 382 26.08 -32.19 -9.46
CA ARG A 382 27.15 -31.19 -9.22
C ARG A 382 26.82 -29.71 -9.52
N LYS A 383 25.54 -29.35 -9.68
CA LYS A 383 25.05 -27.96 -9.85
C LYS A 383 25.72 -26.97 -8.89
N SER A 384 25.69 -27.24 -7.58
CA SER A 384 26.28 -26.36 -6.56
C SER A 384 27.79 -26.22 -6.70
N SER A 385 28.48 -27.28 -7.15
CA SER A 385 29.93 -27.27 -7.39
C SER A 385 30.29 -26.37 -8.55
N ILE A 386 29.51 -26.42 -9.64
CA ILE A 386 29.66 -25.55 -10.81
C ILE A 386 29.46 -24.10 -10.40
N ILE A 387 28.31 -23.78 -9.79
CA ILE A 387 27.98 -22.40 -9.37
C ILE A 387 29.07 -21.84 -8.45
N LYS A 388 29.51 -22.60 -7.44
CA LYS A 388 30.58 -22.19 -6.53
C LYS A 388 31.91 -21.92 -7.24
N THR A 389 32.25 -22.74 -8.24
CA THR A 389 33.49 -22.57 -9.01
C THR A 389 33.42 -21.35 -9.90
N MET A 390 32.33 -21.19 -10.65
CA MET A 390 32.13 -20.08 -11.60
C MET A 390 32.04 -18.72 -10.89
N THR A 391 31.35 -18.64 -9.75
CA THR A 391 31.15 -17.38 -9.01
C THR A 391 32.32 -16.98 -8.11
N ARG A 392 33.33 -17.84 -7.94
CA ARG A 392 34.46 -17.59 -7.03
C ARG A 392 35.17 -16.26 -7.29
N ALA A 393 35.33 -15.89 -8.56
CA ALA A 393 36.04 -14.67 -8.94
C ALA A 393 35.29 -13.39 -8.53
N ILE A 394 33.97 -13.32 -8.77
CA ILE A 394 33.18 -12.14 -8.42
C ILE A 394 33.03 -11.98 -6.91
N TYR A 395 32.83 -13.07 -6.17
CA TYR A 395 32.78 -13.01 -4.71
C TYR A 395 34.14 -12.64 -4.09
N LYS A 396 35.24 -13.10 -4.70
CA LYS A 396 36.57 -12.67 -4.28
C LYS A 396 36.76 -11.17 -4.49
N TYR A 397 36.38 -10.65 -5.66
CA TYR A 397 36.44 -9.23 -5.96
C TYR A 397 35.57 -8.40 -5.01
N GLU A 398 34.32 -8.84 -4.78
CA GLU A 398 33.41 -8.21 -3.82
C GLU A 398 34.01 -8.15 -2.42
N MET A 399 34.57 -9.26 -1.93
CA MET A 399 35.23 -9.32 -0.63
C MET A 399 36.43 -8.36 -0.54
N GLU A 400 37.26 -8.30 -1.58
CA GLU A 400 38.43 -7.41 -1.64
C GLU A 400 38.01 -5.93 -1.70
N GLU A 401 36.99 -5.60 -2.49
CA GLU A 401 36.43 -4.24 -2.57
C GLU A 401 35.78 -3.82 -1.25
N ASN A 402 35.01 -4.70 -0.61
CA ASN A 402 34.41 -4.43 0.70
C ASN A 402 35.49 -4.14 1.74
N LYS A 403 36.57 -4.93 1.76
CA LYS A 403 37.72 -4.69 2.66
C LYS A 403 38.43 -3.38 2.34
N ARG A 404 38.62 -3.06 1.06
CA ARG A 404 39.26 -1.80 0.61
C ARG A 404 38.44 -0.58 0.98
N ARG A 405 37.11 -0.67 0.87
CA ARG A 405 36.16 0.43 1.14
C ARG A 405 35.75 0.53 2.60
N GLN A 406 35.94 -0.51 3.41
CA GLN A 406 35.63 -0.54 4.83
C GLN A 406 36.06 0.73 5.61
N PRO A 407 37.31 1.25 5.49
CA PRO A 407 37.70 2.47 6.20
C PRO A 407 36.92 3.70 5.74
N MET A 408 36.63 3.81 4.45
CA MET A 408 35.86 4.92 3.87
C MET A 408 34.38 4.85 4.29
N ILE A 409 33.80 3.65 4.33
CA ILE A 409 32.43 3.43 4.85
C ILE A 409 32.37 3.82 6.33
N ALA A 410 33.34 3.38 7.13
CA ALA A 410 33.42 3.74 8.55
C ALA A 410 33.61 5.25 8.76
N GLU A 411 34.40 5.91 7.93
CA GLU A 411 34.56 7.37 7.97
C GLU A 411 33.26 8.09 7.60
N GLN A 412 32.59 7.68 6.52
CA GLN A 412 31.30 8.24 6.12
C GLN A 412 30.24 8.04 7.22
N GLU A 413 30.18 6.86 7.84
CA GLU A 413 29.30 6.57 8.96
C GLU A 413 29.62 7.44 10.19
N ALA A 414 30.90 7.63 10.52
CA ALA A 414 31.31 8.50 11.61
C ALA A 414 30.94 9.97 11.34
N GLN A 415 31.10 10.43 10.09
CA GLN A 415 30.68 11.76 9.66
C GLN A 415 29.17 11.94 9.74
N LEU A 416 28.39 10.95 9.28
CA LEU A 416 26.92 10.96 9.41
C LEU A 416 26.48 11.01 10.87
N ASN A 417 27.07 10.20 11.73
CA ASN A 417 26.78 10.22 13.17
C ASN A 417 27.13 11.56 13.82
N LYS A 418 28.25 12.19 13.40
CA LYS A 418 28.62 13.53 13.85
C LYS A 418 27.60 14.57 13.41
N TRP A 419 27.15 14.54 12.15
CA TRP A 419 26.12 15.45 11.66
C TRP A 419 24.79 15.25 12.39
N ARG A 420 24.36 14.00 12.59
CA ARG A 420 23.16 13.66 13.37
C ARG A 420 23.23 14.19 14.81
N ALA A 421 24.37 14.04 15.48
CA ALA A 421 24.58 14.59 16.83
C ALA A 421 24.60 16.13 16.85
N GLN A 422 25.14 16.78 15.81
CA GLN A 422 25.09 18.24 15.68
C GLN A 422 23.67 18.76 15.46
N ILE A 423 22.88 18.08 14.62
CA ILE A 423 21.46 18.39 14.40
C ILE A 423 20.71 18.36 15.73
N GLU A 424 20.83 17.27 16.49
CA GLU A 424 20.18 17.14 17.81
C GLU A 424 20.64 18.25 18.78
N LYS A 425 21.93 18.60 18.78
CA LYS A 425 22.47 19.68 19.63
C LYS A 425 21.91 21.06 19.25
N TYR A 426 21.79 21.37 17.96
CA TYR A 426 21.24 22.65 17.50
C TYR A 426 19.75 22.75 17.79
N GLU A 427 19.00 21.65 17.62
CA GLU A 427 17.58 21.56 17.98
C GLU A 427 17.35 21.82 19.48
N ARG A 428 18.13 21.16 20.36
CA ARG A 428 18.04 21.38 21.82
C ARG A 428 18.35 22.82 22.24
N LYS A 429 19.12 23.57 21.44
CA LYS A 429 19.48 24.98 21.70
C LYS A 429 18.54 25.98 21.01
N GLY A 430 17.55 25.52 20.25
CA GLY A 430 16.64 26.38 19.50
C GLY A 430 17.30 27.08 18.30
N LEU A 431 18.45 26.60 17.82
CA LEU A 431 19.21 27.16 16.69
C LEU A 431 18.74 26.51 15.39
N ARG A 432 17.64 27.02 14.83
CA ARG A 432 16.91 26.40 13.71
C ARG A 432 17.67 26.45 12.38
N ASP A 433 18.32 27.57 12.07
CA ASP A 433 19.01 27.77 10.79
C ASP A 433 20.28 26.90 10.71
N GLU A 434 20.99 26.75 11.83
CA GLU A 434 22.16 25.87 11.96
C GLU A 434 21.76 24.39 11.88
N ALA A 435 20.64 24.00 12.49
CA ALA A 435 20.10 22.63 12.38
C ALA A 435 19.71 22.29 10.94
N ASP A 436 19.03 23.19 10.24
CA ASP A 436 18.63 22.99 8.85
C ASP A 436 19.84 22.96 7.90
N THR A 437 20.89 23.75 8.17
CA THR A 437 22.15 23.68 7.43
C THR A 437 22.86 22.34 7.64
N ALA A 438 22.90 21.84 8.87
CA ALA A 438 23.48 20.53 9.19
C ALA A 438 22.69 19.36 8.56
N ARG A 439 21.35 19.46 8.48
CA ARG A 439 20.49 18.46 7.79
C ARG A 439 20.81 18.36 6.30
N ARG A 440 21.00 19.48 5.61
CA ARG A 440 21.38 19.48 4.18
C ARG A 440 22.72 18.80 3.96
N GLN A 441 23.72 19.09 4.81
CA GLN A 441 25.03 18.43 4.76
C GLN A 441 24.95 16.93 5.04
N CYS A 442 24.10 16.51 6.00
CA CYS A 442 23.85 15.10 6.29
C CYS A 442 23.21 14.39 5.09
N TYR A 443 22.18 15.00 4.48
CA TYR A 443 21.48 14.43 3.32
C TYR A 443 22.37 14.31 2.08
N GLU A 444 23.19 15.33 1.79
CA GLU A 444 24.16 15.27 0.68
C GLU A 444 25.17 14.13 0.86
N LEU A 445 25.60 13.87 2.10
CA LEU A 445 26.51 12.77 2.41
C LEU A 445 25.81 11.40 2.29
N GLU A 446 24.53 11.29 2.65
CA GLU A 446 23.73 10.06 2.47
C GLU A 446 23.52 9.73 0.98
N GLN A 447 23.30 10.73 0.13
CA GLN A 447 23.14 10.54 -1.32
C GLN A 447 24.45 10.16 -2.04
N ARG A 448 25.61 10.54 -1.48
CA ARG A 448 26.93 10.24 -2.04
C ARG A 448 27.61 9.03 -1.39
N ARG A 449 26.89 8.30 -0.53
CA ARG A 449 27.39 7.10 0.14
C ARG A 449 27.73 6.02 -0.89
N ILE A 450 28.85 5.34 -0.65
CA ILE A 450 29.40 4.30 -1.54
C ILE A 450 28.95 2.92 -1.08
#